data_AF-A0A1H8AHF9-F1
#
_entry.id   AF-A0A1H8AHF9-F1
#
_cell.length_a   1.000
_cell.length_b   1.000
_cell.length_c   1.000
_cell.angle_alpha   90.00
_cell.angle_beta   90.00
_cell.angle_gamma   90.00
#
_symmetry.space_group_name_H-M   'P 1'
#
loop_
_entity.id
_entity.type
_entity.pdbx_description
1 polymer ?
#
loop_
_entity_poly.entity_id
_entity_poly.type
_entity_poly.pdbx_seq_one_letter_code
_entity_poly.pdbx_strand_id
1 'polypeptide(L)'
;MDVAVHPTVPTTNPANLCGHSTSGRLRFTTDIREAAEHADLHFIGVGTPIDADGRSYDTAQVYGAIRQLAPHLTRACTIVGKSTVTVGTTAQVTALAQRLAPAGDRVEVVWNPEFLREGHAVEDTLRPDRLIAGVTTAEGEKAIRAVYAGITDTGVPIFVTDPQTAELAKGAANTFLGLKISYINAVADMCQAAGADVSEIVDILGIDPRIGAGGMRPGIGYGGGCLPKDVRAFTASARQLGADRAAALLLAAEQINDNRVPVAMELITRALADYPVKGARVTVWGAAFKPGTNDVRESPALALAHALQRSAAVVTVHDPHAVTTAMHRNPELEYTDDLAASVTDAHLVVLATEWPEYQQADPDALVNLPANPVLVDCRVALDADRWRLAGWNVYQLGRPGK
;
A
#
# COMPACT_ATOMS: atom_id res chain seq x y z
N MET A 1 25.09 18.41 -24.99
CA MET A 1 23.74 19.02 -24.92
C MET A 1 23.18 18.63 -23.57
N ASP A 2 23.11 19.60 -22.66
CA ASP A 2 22.61 19.43 -21.30
C ASP A 2 21.17 18.90 -21.32
N VAL A 3 20.99 17.69 -20.78
CA VAL A 3 19.65 17.19 -20.45
C VAL A 3 19.50 17.37 -18.95
N ALA A 4 18.78 18.44 -18.59
CA ALA A 4 18.32 18.67 -17.24
C ALA A 4 17.46 17.47 -16.80
N VAL A 5 17.95 16.75 -15.78
CA VAL A 5 17.14 15.77 -15.05
C VAL A 5 16.07 16.56 -14.31
N HIS A 6 14.83 16.50 -14.82
CA HIS A 6 13.68 17.12 -14.16
C HIS A 6 13.51 16.50 -12.75
N PRO A 7 13.57 17.29 -11.66
CA PRO A 7 13.57 16.79 -10.29
C PRO A 7 12.13 16.57 -9.76
N THR A 8 11.29 15.90 -10.54
CA THR A 8 9.89 15.64 -10.18
C THR A 8 9.58 14.15 -10.25
N VAL A 9 10.28 13.37 -9.42
CA VAL A 9 9.81 12.04 -8.99
C VAL A 9 9.56 12.14 -7.48
N PRO A 10 8.29 12.26 -7.03
CA PRO A 10 7.95 12.61 -5.64
C PRO A 10 8.37 11.57 -4.59
N THR A 11 8.91 10.42 -5.00
CA THR A 11 9.18 9.25 -4.15
C THR A 11 10.67 8.92 -3.98
N THR A 12 11.58 9.79 -4.45
CA THR A 12 13.03 9.51 -4.45
C THR A 12 13.80 10.49 -3.57
N ASN A 13 14.79 9.99 -2.83
CA ASN A 13 15.80 10.81 -2.16
C ASN A 13 16.73 11.42 -3.22
N PRO A 14 16.58 12.71 -3.59
CA PRO A 14 17.25 13.30 -4.76
C PRO A 14 18.77 13.32 -4.64
N ALA A 15 19.29 13.37 -3.41
CA ALA A 15 20.73 13.41 -3.13
C ALA A 15 21.45 12.13 -3.58
N ASN A 16 20.81 10.96 -3.42
CA ASN A 16 21.40 9.69 -3.83
C ASN A 16 21.44 9.55 -5.36
N LEU A 17 20.38 10.00 -6.05
CA LEU A 17 20.32 9.97 -7.52
C LEU A 17 21.40 10.84 -8.15
N CYS A 18 21.57 12.07 -7.66
CA CYS A 18 22.62 12.98 -8.13
C CYS A 18 24.01 12.41 -7.89
N GLY A 19 24.29 11.90 -6.67
CA GLY A 19 25.61 11.35 -6.34
C GLY A 19 26.04 10.18 -7.23
N HIS A 20 25.13 9.24 -7.51
CA HIS A 20 25.43 8.09 -8.38
C HIS A 20 25.50 8.46 -9.86
N SER A 21 24.70 9.43 -10.30
CA SER A 21 24.77 9.96 -11.66
C SER A 21 26.11 10.66 -11.92
N THR A 22 26.55 11.52 -11.00
CA THR A 22 27.84 12.21 -11.11
C THR A 22 29.03 11.24 -11.07
N SER A 23 28.93 10.14 -10.31
CA SER A 23 29.99 9.12 -10.29
C SER A 23 30.00 8.20 -11.52
N GLY A 24 29.04 8.34 -12.45
CA GLY A 24 28.88 7.46 -13.61
C GLY A 24 28.39 6.04 -13.28
N ARG A 25 27.96 5.80 -12.03
CA ARG A 25 27.46 4.47 -11.59
C ARG A 25 25.96 4.28 -11.83
N LEU A 26 25.27 5.36 -12.20
CA LEU A 26 23.86 5.36 -12.58
C LEU A 26 23.69 6.14 -13.87
N ARG A 27 22.99 5.55 -14.84
CA ARG A 27 22.68 6.17 -16.12
C ARG A 27 21.25 5.83 -16.53
N PHE A 28 20.55 6.82 -17.08
CA PHE A 28 19.22 6.63 -17.64
C PHE A 28 19.30 6.64 -19.16
N THR A 29 18.60 5.70 -19.79
CA THR A 29 18.50 5.61 -21.24
C THR A 29 17.11 5.10 -21.61
N THR A 30 16.64 5.48 -22.80
CA THR A 30 15.44 4.90 -23.43
C THR A 30 15.81 3.90 -24.53
N ASP A 31 17.11 3.68 -24.79
CA ASP A 31 17.60 2.71 -25.75
C ASP A 31 17.78 1.34 -25.08
N ILE A 32 16.89 0.40 -25.41
CA ILE A 32 16.93 -0.96 -24.85
C ILE A 32 18.13 -1.76 -25.36
N ARG A 33 18.66 -1.48 -26.56
CA ARG A 33 19.84 -2.16 -27.09
C ARG A 33 21.06 -1.80 -26.26
N GLU A 34 21.18 -0.53 -25.91
CA GLU A 34 22.27 -0.06 -25.07
C GLU A 34 22.25 -0.74 -23.68
N ALA A 35 21.06 -0.88 -23.08
CA ALA A 35 20.91 -1.60 -21.82
C ALA A 35 21.26 -3.11 -21.96
N ALA A 36 20.88 -3.74 -23.07
CA ALA A 36 21.17 -5.13 -23.37
C ALA A 36 22.68 -5.40 -23.55
N GLU A 37 23.38 -4.52 -24.27
CA GLU A 37 24.81 -4.66 -24.52
C GLU A 37 25.62 -4.44 -23.23
N HIS A 38 25.22 -3.46 -22.42
CA HIS A 38 25.95 -3.04 -21.23
C HIS A 38 25.93 -4.08 -20.10
N ALA A 39 24.78 -4.67 -19.79
CA ALA A 39 24.58 -5.37 -18.52
C ALA A 39 24.71 -6.90 -18.63
N ASP A 40 25.25 -7.53 -17.58
CA ASP A 40 25.18 -8.98 -17.35
C ASP A 40 23.88 -9.40 -16.65
N LEU A 41 23.27 -8.45 -15.93
CA LEU A 41 22.03 -8.63 -15.17
C LEU A 41 20.99 -7.58 -15.55
N HIS A 42 19.78 -8.03 -15.87
CA HIS A 42 18.68 -7.17 -16.31
C HIS A 42 17.49 -7.30 -15.34
N PHE A 43 17.28 -6.29 -14.50
CA PHE A 43 16.10 -6.24 -13.62
C PHE A 43 14.87 -5.75 -14.39
N ILE A 44 13.79 -6.54 -14.35
CA ILE A 44 12.49 -6.18 -14.89
C ILE A 44 11.58 -5.76 -13.73
N GLY A 45 11.41 -4.45 -13.56
CA GLY A 45 10.60 -3.82 -12.50
C GLY A 45 9.46 -2.98 -13.06
N VAL A 46 8.83 -3.42 -14.15
CA VAL A 46 7.68 -2.72 -14.76
C VAL A 46 6.40 -2.92 -13.93
N GLY A 47 5.39 -2.08 -14.18
CA GLY A 47 4.12 -2.17 -13.47
C GLY A 47 3.32 -3.40 -13.88
N THR A 48 2.59 -3.96 -12.90
CA THR A 48 1.57 -5.00 -13.10
C THR A 48 0.24 -4.51 -12.55
N PRO A 49 -0.46 -3.62 -13.28
CA PRO A 49 -1.76 -3.09 -12.84
C PRO A 49 -2.80 -4.22 -12.77
N ILE A 50 -3.97 -3.89 -12.22
CA ILE A 50 -5.14 -4.78 -12.31
C ILE A 50 -5.63 -4.82 -13.77
N ASP A 51 -5.95 -6.02 -14.25
CA ASP A 51 -6.55 -6.25 -15.57
C ASP A 51 -8.02 -5.76 -15.61
N ALA A 52 -8.63 -5.71 -16.79
CA ALA A 52 -10.00 -5.24 -17.01
C ALA A 52 -11.05 -6.06 -16.24
N ASP A 53 -10.72 -7.28 -15.79
CA ASP A 53 -11.56 -8.11 -14.92
C ASP A 53 -11.64 -7.59 -13.47
N GLY A 54 -10.85 -6.56 -13.12
CA GLY A 54 -10.81 -5.97 -11.78
C GLY A 54 -10.13 -6.86 -10.73
N ARG A 55 -9.56 -8.01 -11.12
CA ARG A 55 -9.07 -9.02 -10.20
C ARG A 55 -7.69 -9.53 -10.55
N SER A 56 -7.35 -9.79 -11.80
CA SER A 56 -6.08 -10.40 -12.18
C SER A 56 -4.97 -9.36 -12.37
N TYR A 57 -3.71 -9.76 -12.30
CA TYR A 57 -2.61 -8.89 -12.71
C TYR A 57 -2.52 -8.83 -14.23
N ASP A 58 -2.49 -7.62 -14.79
CA ASP A 58 -2.03 -7.38 -16.15
C ASP A 58 -0.50 -7.51 -16.18
N THR A 59 -0.02 -8.54 -16.89
CA THR A 59 1.40 -8.85 -17.07
C THR A 59 1.93 -8.44 -18.45
N ALA A 60 1.14 -7.74 -19.27
CA ALA A 60 1.50 -7.36 -20.63
C ALA A 60 2.81 -6.55 -20.69
N GLN A 61 3.05 -5.67 -19.71
CA GLN A 61 4.29 -4.90 -19.62
C GLN A 61 5.52 -5.78 -19.36
N VAL A 62 5.38 -6.81 -18.52
CA VAL A 62 6.48 -7.77 -18.23
C VAL A 62 6.85 -8.49 -19.52
N TYR A 63 5.89 -9.10 -20.20
CA TYR A 63 6.14 -9.77 -21.47
C TYR A 63 6.61 -8.81 -22.58
N GLY A 64 6.11 -7.57 -22.58
CA GLY A 64 6.55 -6.51 -23.47
C GLY A 64 8.03 -6.17 -23.30
N ALA A 65 8.48 -6.02 -22.05
CA ALA A 65 9.88 -5.77 -21.73
C ALA A 65 10.78 -6.91 -22.21
N ILE A 66 10.36 -8.17 -22.02
CA ILE A 66 11.10 -9.34 -22.52
C ILE A 66 11.16 -9.34 -24.06
N ARG A 67 10.05 -9.04 -24.75
CA ARG A 67 10.03 -8.98 -26.23
C ARG A 67 10.95 -7.91 -26.80
N GLN A 68 11.15 -6.80 -26.08
CA GLN A 68 12.05 -5.73 -26.49
C GLN A 68 13.51 -6.04 -26.15
N LEU A 69 13.77 -6.59 -24.96
CA LEU A 69 15.12 -6.85 -24.47
C LEU A 69 15.76 -8.08 -25.12
N ALA A 70 15.05 -9.21 -25.12
CA ALA A 70 15.61 -10.52 -25.48
C ALA A 70 16.30 -10.57 -26.86
N PRO A 71 15.74 -9.98 -27.94
CA PRO A 71 16.40 -9.98 -29.27
C PRO A 71 17.81 -9.39 -29.31
N HIS A 72 18.19 -8.61 -28.30
CA HIS A 72 19.50 -7.96 -28.20
C HIS A 72 20.48 -8.72 -27.28
N LEU A 73 20.04 -9.79 -26.61
CA LEU A 73 20.87 -10.58 -25.71
C LEU A 73 21.70 -11.61 -26.49
N THR A 74 22.94 -11.26 -26.82
CA THR A 74 23.86 -12.10 -27.62
C THR A 74 24.85 -12.91 -26.77
N ARG A 75 24.94 -12.59 -25.48
CA ARG A 75 25.85 -13.20 -24.50
C ARG A 75 25.08 -13.80 -23.33
N ALA A 76 25.75 -14.69 -22.58
CA ALA A 76 25.19 -15.22 -21.35
C ALA A 76 24.89 -14.07 -20.38
N CYS A 77 23.68 -14.07 -19.82
CA CYS A 77 23.18 -13.03 -18.93
C CYS A 77 22.03 -13.58 -18.09
N THR A 78 21.60 -12.82 -17.09
CA THR A 78 20.45 -13.18 -16.25
C THR A 78 19.42 -12.07 -16.25
N ILE A 79 18.17 -12.43 -16.52
CA ILE A 79 17.02 -11.56 -16.33
C ILE A 79 16.47 -11.80 -14.91
N VAL A 80 16.26 -10.73 -14.17
CA VAL A 80 15.71 -10.78 -12.81
C VAL A 80 14.33 -10.12 -12.80
N GLY A 81 13.27 -10.92 -12.69
CA GLY A 81 11.91 -10.43 -12.54
C GLY A 81 11.68 -9.89 -11.12
N LYS A 82 11.23 -8.65 -11.00
CA LYS A 82 10.95 -7.99 -9.72
C LYS A 82 9.48 -7.62 -9.54
N SER A 83 8.76 -7.46 -10.65
CA SER A 83 7.32 -7.18 -10.67
C SER A 83 6.52 -8.25 -9.93
N THR A 84 5.43 -7.83 -9.27
CA THR A 84 4.45 -8.76 -8.68
C THR A 84 3.67 -9.45 -9.80
N VAL A 85 3.70 -10.77 -9.86
CA VAL A 85 3.08 -11.57 -10.94
C VAL A 85 2.37 -12.80 -10.38
N THR A 86 1.65 -13.53 -11.23
CA THR A 86 1.05 -14.81 -10.89
C THR A 86 2.05 -15.96 -11.04
N VAL A 87 1.77 -17.08 -10.37
CA VAL A 87 2.56 -18.30 -10.47
C VAL A 87 2.66 -18.80 -11.90
N GLY A 88 3.85 -19.24 -12.29
CA GLY A 88 4.15 -19.76 -13.62
C GLY A 88 4.71 -18.71 -14.58
N THR A 89 4.77 -17.44 -14.18
CA THR A 89 5.29 -16.35 -15.01
C THR A 89 6.76 -16.55 -15.34
N THR A 90 7.57 -16.98 -14.37
CA THR A 90 9.01 -17.21 -14.55
C THR A 90 9.26 -18.23 -15.64
N ALA A 91 8.55 -19.37 -15.62
CA ALA A 91 8.69 -20.39 -16.65
C ALA A 91 8.29 -19.87 -18.05
N GLN A 92 7.22 -19.09 -18.14
CA GLN A 92 6.76 -18.48 -19.39
C GLN A 92 7.75 -17.42 -19.91
N VAL A 93 8.31 -16.61 -19.01
CA VAL A 93 9.33 -15.60 -19.31
C VAL A 93 10.63 -16.27 -19.76
N THR A 94 11.10 -17.32 -19.09
CA THR A 94 12.26 -18.11 -19.51
C THR A 94 12.09 -18.64 -20.93
N ALA A 95 10.98 -19.32 -21.20
CA ALA A 95 10.71 -19.88 -22.52
C ALA A 95 10.52 -18.82 -23.61
N LEU A 96 10.11 -17.59 -23.25
CA LEU A 96 10.03 -16.47 -24.19
C LEU A 96 11.41 -15.86 -24.44
N ALA A 97 12.17 -15.59 -23.38
CA ALA A 97 13.49 -14.97 -23.46
C ALA A 97 14.46 -15.84 -24.26
N GLN A 98 14.57 -17.13 -23.93
CA GLN A 98 15.48 -18.06 -24.60
C GLN A 98 15.13 -18.28 -26.08
N ARG A 99 13.85 -18.16 -26.44
CA ARG A 99 13.38 -18.27 -27.83
C ARG A 99 13.74 -17.04 -28.67
N LEU A 100 13.67 -15.86 -28.07
CA LEU A 100 13.89 -14.59 -28.76
C LEU A 100 15.36 -14.17 -28.75
N ALA A 101 16.12 -14.59 -27.75
CA ALA A 101 17.51 -14.20 -27.57
C ALA A 101 18.46 -15.01 -28.47
N PRO A 102 19.38 -14.35 -29.20
CA PRO A 102 20.49 -15.03 -29.86
C PRO A 102 21.37 -15.85 -28.90
N ALA A 103 21.41 -15.48 -27.61
CA ALA A 103 22.11 -16.24 -26.58
C ALA A 103 21.45 -17.59 -26.24
N GLY A 104 20.17 -17.78 -26.56
CA GLY A 104 19.45 -19.04 -26.35
C GLY A 104 19.31 -19.42 -24.88
N ASP A 105 19.60 -20.67 -24.58
CA ASP A 105 19.60 -21.27 -23.24
C ASP A 105 20.58 -20.62 -22.25
N ARG A 106 21.55 -19.84 -22.75
CA ARG A 106 22.49 -19.06 -21.92
C ARG A 106 21.85 -17.82 -21.26
N VAL A 107 20.58 -17.54 -21.56
CA VAL A 107 19.79 -16.53 -20.83
C VAL A 107 19.08 -17.20 -19.66
N GLU A 108 19.51 -16.85 -18.46
CA GLU A 108 18.91 -17.29 -17.21
C GLU A 108 17.79 -16.35 -16.78
N VAL A 109 16.80 -16.88 -16.07
CA VAL A 109 15.74 -16.07 -15.45
C VAL A 109 15.60 -16.42 -13.98
N VAL A 110 15.64 -15.39 -13.14
CA VAL A 110 15.44 -15.47 -11.69
C VAL A 110 14.25 -14.61 -11.31
N TRP A 111 13.42 -15.05 -10.37
CA TRP A 111 12.35 -14.21 -9.82
C TRP A 111 12.69 -13.72 -8.42
N ASN A 112 12.83 -12.41 -8.26
CA ASN A 112 13.21 -11.74 -7.01
C ASN A 112 12.13 -10.71 -6.62
N PRO A 113 11.03 -11.16 -5.98
CA PRO A 113 9.98 -10.26 -5.54
C PRO A 113 10.51 -9.20 -4.56
N GLU A 114 9.90 -8.03 -4.58
CA GLU A 114 10.22 -6.92 -3.66
C GLU A 114 9.24 -6.88 -2.48
N PHE A 115 9.60 -6.28 -1.34
CA PHE A 115 8.75 -6.14 -0.15
C PHE A 115 8.79 -4.72 0.43
N LEU A 116 9.00 -3.73 -0.42
CA LEU A 116 9.18 -2.33 -0.06
C LEU A 116 7.86 -1.71 0.38
N ARG A 117 7.93 -0.82 1.38
CA ARG A 117 6.81 0.02 1.79
C ARG A 117 6.97 1.40 1.19
N GLU A 118 5.92 1.91 0.58
CA GLU A 118 5.87 3.30 0.11
C GLU A 118 6.12 4.26 1.28
N GLY A 119 6.98 5.26 1.07
CA GLY A 119 7.53 6.14 2.11
C GLY A 119 8.85 5.66 2.74
N HIS A 120 9.18 4.36 2.64
CA HIS A 120 10.41 3.76 3.19
C HIS A 120 11.25 3.00 2.16
N ALA A 121 10.97 3.17 0.86
CA ALA A 121 11.53 2.35 -0.20
C ALA A 121 13.08 2.31 -0.21
N VAL A 122 13.75 3.42 0.10
CA VAL A 122 15.23 3.46 0.18
C VAL A 122 15.74 2.63 1.35
N GLU A 123 15.17 2.82 2.54
CA GLU A 123 15.56 2.08 3.74
C GLU A 123 15.27 0.59 3.59
N ASP A 124 14.06 0.23 3.15
CA ASP A 124 13.65 -1.15 2.92
C ASP A 124 14.49 -1.83 1.81
N THR A 125 15.08 -1.07 0.87
CA THR A 125 16.01 -1.62 -0.14
C THR A 125 17.40 -1.87 0.43
N LEU A 126 17.90 -0.96 1.28
CA LEU A 126 19.24 -1.05 1.86
C LEU A 126 19.31 -2.00 3.05
N ARG A 127 18.19 -2.18 3.76
CA ARG A 127 18.06 -3.00 4.98
C ARG A 127 16.76 -3.82 4.97
N PRO A 128 16.57 -4.71 3.99
CA PRO A 128 15.35 -5.52 3.95
C PRO A 128 15.34 -6.58 5.07
N ASP A 129 14.15 -6.95 5.54
CA ASP A 129 14.00 -8.06 6.50
C ASP A 129 14.48 -9.40 5.91
N ARG A 130 14.28 -9.58 4.60
CA ARG A 130 14.70 -10.75 3.84
C ARG A 130 14.75 -10.46 2.34
N LEU A 131 15.53 -11.28 1.63
CA LEU A 131 15.53 -11.39 0.18
C LEU A 131 14.98 -12.77 -0.23
N ILE A 132 14.29 -12.85 -1.37
CA ILE A 132 13.81 -14.11 -1.94
C ILE A 132 14.30 -14.20 -3.38
N ALA A 133 14.81 -15.36 -3.80
CA ALA A 133 15.20 -15.63 -5.17
C ALA A 133 14.67 -17.00 -5.62
N GLY A 134 13.74 -16.98 -6.56
CA GLY A 134 13.28 -18.14 -7.30
C GLY A 134 14.24 -18.45 -8.45
N VAL A 135 14.96 -19.57 -8.37
CA VAL A 135 16.03 -19.93 -9.30
C VAL A 135 15.82 -21.34 -9.86
N THR A 136 16.32 -21.59 -11.07
CA THR A 136 16.33 -22.93 -11.70
C THR A 136 17.74 -23.45 -11.98
N THR A 137 18.76 -22.60 -11.87
CA THR A 137 20.16 -22.91 -12.23
C THR A 137 21.13 -22.37 -11.19
N ALA A 138 22.31 -23.00 -11.11
CA ALA A 138 23.38 -22.55 -10.22
C ALA A 138 23.96 -21.20 -10.67
N GLU A 139 23.96 -20.93 -11.98
CA GLU A 139 24.36 -19.68 -12.59
C GLU A 139 23.44 -18.54 -12.17
N GLY A 140 22.11 -18.74 -12.21
CA GLY A 140 21.13 -17.76 -11.72
C GLY A 140 21.27 -17.49 -10.22
N GLU A 141 21.52 -18.53 -9.40
CA GLU A 141 21.79 -18.37 -7.98
C GLU A 141 23.09 -17.58 -7.72
N LYS A 142 24.16 -17.90 -8.43
CA LYS A 142 25.45 -17.20 -8.31
C LYS A 142 25.29 -15.71 -8.63
N ALA A 143 24.55 -15.41 -9.71
CA ALA A 143 24.26 -14.06 -10.14
C ALA A 143 23.50 -13.24 -9.08
N ILE A 144 22.41 -13.80 -8.51
CA ILE A 144 21.59 -13.06 -7.54
C ILE A 144 22.35 -12.86 -6.22
N ARG A 145 23.16 -13.83 -5.78
CA ARG A 145 24.03 -13.70 -4.60
C ARG A 145 25.10 -12.63 -4.80
N ALA A 146 25.69 -12.54 -5.98
CA ALA A 146 26.70 -11.53 -6.27
C ALA A 146 26.12 -10.11 -6.18
N VAL A 147 24.92 -9.88 -6.72
CA VAL A 147 24.26 -8.56 -6.62
C VAL A 147 23.91 -8.18 -5.18
N TYR A 148 23.50 -9.15 -4.38
CA TYR A 148 23.07 -8.90 -3.00
C TYR A 148 24.17 -9.07 -1.95
N ALA A 149 25.41 -9.37 -2.33
CA ALA A 149 26.51 -9.66 -1.40
C ALA A 149 26.66 -8.59 -0.30
N GLY A 150 26.71 -7.31 -0.68
CA GLY A 150 26.84 -6.21 0.27
C GLY A 150 25.66 -6.08 1.25
N ILE A 151 24.46 -6.55 0.89
CA ILE A 151 23.30 -6.59 1.78
C ILE A 151 23.37 -7.84 2.67
N THR A 152 23.65 -9.00 2.09
CA THR A 152 23.71 -10.27 2.85
C THR A 152 24.87 -10.31 3.85
N ASP A 153 25.97 -9.61 3.57
CA ASP A 153 27.12 -9.47 4.49
C ASP A 153 26.75 -8.72 5.78
N THR A 154 25.64 -7.97 5.79
CA THR A 154 25.11 -7.32 7.00
C THR A 154 24.24 -8.24 7.87
N GLY A 155 24.08 -9.51 7.47
CA GLY A 155 23.27 -10.51 8.19
C GLY A 155 21.84 -10.67 7.66
N VAL A 156 21.47 -9.96 6.59
CA VAL A 156 20.16 -10.11 5.94
C VAL A 156 20.07 -11.48 5.26
N PRO A 157 19.07 -12.32 5.56
CA PRO A 157 18.93 -13.63 4.94
C PRO A 157 18.44 -13.53 3.50
N ILE A 158 18.98 -14.40 2.63
CA ILE A 158 18.47 -14.66 1.28
C ILE A 158 17.90 -16.08 1.19
N PHE A 159 16.60 -16.17 0.90
CA PHE A 159 15.90 -17.42 0.66
C PHE A 159 15.98 -17.78 -0.82
N VAL A 160 16.77 -18.81 -1.14
CA VAL A 160 16.85 -19.37 -2.49
C VAL A 160 15.90 -20.55 -2.57
N THR A 161 14.99 -20.54 -3.55
CA THR A 161 13.91 -21.53 -3.69
C THR A 161 13.54 -21.70 -5.17
N ASP A 162 12.59 -22.58 -5.48
CA ASP A 162 12.01 -22.69 -6.82
C ASP A 162 11.19 -21.43 -7.22
N PRO A 163 11.06 -21.12 -8.51
CA PRO A 163 10.33 -19.95 -8.97
C PRO A 163 8.89 -19.84 -8.49
N GLN A 164 8.15 -20.95 -8.45
CA GLN A 164 6.74 -20.97 -8.07
C GLN A 164 6.57 -20.54 -6.61
N THR A 165 7.41 -21.04 -5.72
CA THR A 165 7.44 -20.62 -4.31
C THR A 165 7.79 -19.13 -4.17
N ALA A 166 8.76 -18.63 -4.93
CA ALA A 166 9.13 -17.22 -4.89
C ALA A 166 8.00 -16.30 -5.38
N GLU A 167 7.30 -16.67 -6.47
CA GLU A 167 6.15 -15.95 -7.00
C GLU A 167 4.98 -15.90 -6.01
N LEU A 168 4.68 -17.04 -5.36
CA LEU A 168 3.64 -17.12 -4.32
C LEU A 168 3.98 -16.29 -3.09
N ALA A 169 5.25 -16.24 -2.68
CA ALA A 169 5.67 -15.64 -1.42
C ALA A 169 5.26 -14.16 -1.29
N LYS A 170 5.30 -13.39 -2.38
CA LYS A 170 4.87 -11.99 -2.40
C LYS A 170 3.37 -11.87 -2.14
N GLY A 171 2.57 -12.62 -2.89
CA GLY A 171 1.12 -12.63 -2.74
C GLY A 171 0.70 -13.13 -1.36
N ALA A 172 1.34 -14.19 -0.85
CA ALA A 172 1.09 -14.72 0.48
C ALA A 172 1.39 -13.70 1.59
N ALA A 173 2.51 -12.97 1.51
CA ALA A 173 2.84 -11.95 2.50
C ALA A 173 1.84 -10.78 2.51
N ASN A 174 1.51 -10.25 1.33
CA ASN A 174 0.57 -9.13 1.22
C ASN A 174 -0.85 -9.54 1.63
N THR A 175 -1.30 -10.73 1.23
CA THR A 175 -2.62 -11.23 1.63
C THR A 175 -2.71 -11.58 3.11
N PHE A 176 -1.63 -12.06 3.72
CA PHE A 176 -1.59 -12.24 5.17
C PHE A 176 -1.71 -10.91 5.92
N LEU A 177 -1.06 -9.84 5.45
CA LEU A 177 -1.25 -8.50 6.02
C LEU A 177 -2.70 -8.02 5.88
N GLY A 178 -3.30 -8.16 4.69
CA GLY A 178 -4.72 -7.84 4.47
C GLY A 178 -5.65 -8.65 5.39
N LEU A 179 -5.38 -9.94 5.55
CA LEU A 179 -6.10 -10.82 6.48
C LEU A 179 -6.00 -10.35 7.92
N LYS A 180 -4.80 -9.98 8.42
CA LYS A 180 -4.65 -9.46 9.80
C LYS A 180 -5.48 -8.19 10.03
N ILE A 181 -5.48 -7.27 9.07
CA ILE A 181 -6.24 -6.01 9.14
C ILE A 181 -7.76 -6.30 9.10
N SER A 182 -8.22 -7.13 8.16
CA SER A 182 -9.64 -7.49 8.08
C SER A 182 -10.08 -8.29 9.30
N TYR A 183 -9.25 -9.18 9.83
CA TYR A 183 -9.54 -9.93 11.04
C TYR A 183 -9.76 -9.00 12.24
N ILE A 184 -8.83 -8.06 12.49
CA ILE A 184 -8.99 -7.15 13.62
C ILE A 184 -10.19 -6.23 13.44
N ASN A 185 -10.53 -5.85 12.21
CA ASN A 185 -11.74 -5.08 11.92
C ASN A 185 -13.03 -5.86 12.21
N ALA A 186 -13.07 -7.16 11.91
CA ALA A 186 -14.20 -8.00 12.29
C ALA A 186 -14.30 -8.16 13.81
N VAL A 187 -13.16 -8.27 14.51
CA VAL A 187 -13.12 -8.25 15.97
C VAL A 187 -13.58 -6.90 16.53
N ALA A 188 -13.27 -5.78 15.85
CA ALA A 188 -13.77 -4.45 16.21
C ALA A 188 -15.31 -4.39 16.17
N ASP A 189 -15.94 -5.02 15.18
CA ASP A 189 -17.40 -5.11 15.09
C ASP A 189 -17.98 -5.92 16.27
N MET A 190 -17.31 -7.02 16.65
CA MET A 190 -17.67 -7.79 17.83
C MET A 190 -17.54 -6.97 19.12
N CYS A 191 -16.48 -6.17 19.23
CA CYS A 191 -16.26 -5.28 20.37
C CYS A 191 -17.40 -4.28 20.49
N GLN A 192 -17.80 -3.66 19.37
CA GLN A 192 -18.93 -2.75 19.35
C GLN A 192 -20.24 -3.45 19.80
N ALA A 193 -20.49 -4.68 19.36
CA ALA A 193 -21.70 -5.42 19.74
C ALA A 193 -21.68 -5.86 21.22
N ALA A 194 -20.51 -6.17 21.76
CA ALA A 194 -20.33 -6.65 23.14
C ALA A 194 -20.10 -5.53 24.16
N GLY A 195 -19.87 -4.29 23.73
CA GLY A 195 -19.43 -3.19 24.59
C GLY A 195 -17.97 -3.32 25.06
N ALA A 196 -17.14 -4.03 24.30
CA ALA A 196 -15.71 -4.21 24.56
C ALA A 196 -14.85 -3.20 23.77
N ASP A 197 -13.56 -3.14 24.11
CA ASP A 197 -12.58 -2.23 23.51
C ASP A 197 -11.59 -2.97 22.60
N VAL A 198 -11.63 -2.68 21.30
CA VAL A 198 -10.72 -3.31 20.33
C VAL A 198 -9.25 -2.98 20.57
N SER A 199 -8.92 -1.79 21.10
CA SER A 199 -7.53 -1.40 21.38
C SER A 199 -6.93 -2.29 22.46
N GLU A 200 -7.68 -2.58 23.52
CA GLU A 200 -7.23 -3.51 24.57
C GLU A 200 -7.01 -4.93 24.01
N ILE A 201 -7.89 -5.40 23.11
CA ILE A 201 -7.70 -6.69 22.44
C ILE A 201 -6.42 -6.70 21.60
N VAL A 202 -6.15 -5.63 20.83
CA VAL A 202 -4.92 -5.53 20.04
C VAL A 202 -3.68 -5.62 20.93
N ASP A 203 -3.68 -4.94 22.08
CA ASP A 203 -2.57 -5.00 23.03
C ASP A 203 -2.41 -6.41 23.64
N ILE A 204 -3.52 -7.04 24.06
CA ILE A 204 -3.52 -8.41 24.59
C ILE A 204 -3.01 -9.43 23.58
N LEU A 205 -3.39 -9.30 22.30
CA LEU A 205 -2.91 -10.21 21.25
C LEU A 205 -1.46 -9.90 20.83
N GLY A 206 -1.09 -8.62 20.82
CA GLY A 206 0.19 -8.14 20.30
C GLY A 206 1.41 -8.56 21.13
N ILE A 207 1.23 -8.80 22.43
CA ILE A 207 2.30 -9.31 23.31
C ILE A 207 2.69 -10.76 23.01
N ASP A 208 1.83 -11.55 22.33
CA ASP A 208 2.17 -12.91 21.94
C ASP A 208 3.09 -12.87 20.71
N PRO A 209 4.35 -13.35 20.81
CA PRO A 209 5.30 -13.28 19.71
C PRO A 209 4.89 -14.12 18.48
N ARG A 210 3.94 -15.05 18.63
CA ARG A 210 3.38 -15.84 17.50
C ARG A 210 2.39 -15.03 16.67
N ILE A 211 1.78 -13.99 17.26
CA ILE A 211 0.81 -13.11 16.61
C ILE A 211 1.50 -11.81 16.17
N GLY A 212 2.18 -11.17 17.12
CA GLY A 212 2.89 -9.90 16.96
C GLY A 212 1.96 -8.69 16.78
N ALA A 213 2.37 -7.55 17.32
CA ALA A 213 1.59 -6.30 17.31
C ALA A 213 1.41 -5.65 15.92
N GLY A 214 2.25 -5.99 14.94
CA GLY A 214 2.23 -5.38 13.61
C GLY A 214 1.02 -5.81 12.76
N GLY A 215 0.45 -4.88 11.99
CA GLY A 215 -0.62 -5.18 11.02
C GLY A 215 -2.00 -5.47 11.63
N MET A 216 -2.24 -5.03 12.88
CA MET A 216 -3.51 -5.23 13.59
C MET A 216 -4.11 -3.90 14.07
N ARG A 217 -3.91 -2.80 13.33
CA ARG A 217 -4.59 -1.53 13.66
C ARG A 217 -6.01 -1.56 13.09
N PRO A 218 -7.05 -1.50 13.92
CA PRO A 218 -8.42 -1.42 13.45
C PRO A 218 -8.68 -0.06 12.79
N GLY A 219 -9.65 0.00 11.91
CA GLY A 219 -10.09 1.27 11.33
C GLY A 219 -10.91 1.10 10.06
N ILE A 220 -10.88 2.13 9.22
CA ILE A 220 -11.71 2.19 8.00
C ILE A 220 -11.18 1.37 6.81
N GLY A 221 -10.38 0.35 7.10
CA GLY A 221 -9.81 -0.56 6.10
C GLY A 221 -8.43 -0.14 5.60
N TYR A 222 -7.89 -1.00 4.74
CA TYR A 222 -6.63 -0.80 4.05
C TYR A 222 -6.84 -0.26 2.64
N GLY A 223 -5.81 0.43 2.12
CA GLY A 223 -5.81 1.05 0.80
C GLY A 223 -4.42 1.05 0.16
N GLY A 224 -4.19 2.00 -0.74
CA GLY A 224 -2.92 2.20 -1.45
C GLY A 224 -2.84 1.41 -2.75
N GLY A 225 -1.80 1.68 -3.55
CA GLY A 225 -1.65 1.07 -4.88
C GLY A 225 -1.33 -0.42 -4.92
N CYS A 226 -0.85 -1.00 -3.81
CA CYS A 226 -0.36 -2.38 -3.76
C CYS A 226 -1.34 -3.34 -3.07
N LEU A 227 -1.75 -3.06 -1.83
CA LEU A 227 -2.39 -4.07 -0.99
C LEU A 227 -3.77 -4.53 -1.50
N PRO A 228 -4.74 -3.64 -1.82
CA PRO A 228 -6.04 -4.06 -2.38
C PRO A 228 -5.91 -4.83 -3.68
N LYS A 229 -5.06 -4.33 -4.60
CA LYS A 229 -4.75 -5.00 -5.87
C LYS A 229 -4.20 -6.41 -5.62
N ASP A 230 -3.19 -6.53 -4.77
CA ASP A 230 -2.48 -7.79 -4.59
C ASP A 230 -3.35 -8.83 -3.87
N VAL A 231 -4.23 -8.39 -2.94
CA VAL A 231 -5.23 -9.27 -2.33
C VAL A 231 -6.21 -9.80 -3.37
N ARG A 232 -6.83 -8.92 -4.17
CA ARG A 232 -7.80 -9.32 -5.21
C ARG A 232 -7.19 -10.29 -6.23
N ALA A 233 -5.95 -10.02 -6.65
CA ALA A 233 -5.21 -10.85 -7.61
C ALA A 233 -4.76 -12.18 -7.05
N PHE A 234 -4.31 -12.23 -5.80
CA PHE A 234 -3.97 -13.49 -5.17
C PHE A 234 -5.21 -14.35 -4.93
N THR A 235 -6.35 -13.77 -4.55
CA THR A 235 -7.63 -14.50 -4.44
C THR A 235 -8.07 -15.09 -5.77
N ALA A 236 -7.96 -14.33 -6.87
CA ALA A 236 -8.26 -14.82 -8.20
C ALA A 236 -7.30 -15.95 -8.62
N SER A 237 -6.01 -15.78 -8.36
CA SER A 237 -4.99 -16.80 -8.63
C SER A 237 -5.26 -18.09 -7.84
N ALA A 238 -5.67 -18.00 -6.57
CA ALA A 238 -6.05 -19.16 -5.77
C ALA A 238 -7.18 -19.97 -6.42
N ARG A 239 -8.21 -19.31 -6.98
CA ARG A 239 -9.29 -20.00 -7.73
C ARG A 239 -8.77 -20.64 -9.01
N GLN A 240 -7.95 -19.92 -9.78
CA GLN A 240 -7.36 -20.44 -11.02
C GLN A 240 -6.50 -21.69 -10.79
N LEU A 241 -5.83 -21.77 -9.64
CA LEU A 241 -5.04 -22.92 -9.20
C LEU A 241 -5.89 -24.05 -8.59
N GLY A 242 -7.22 -23.88 -8.47
CA GLY A 242 -8.11 -24.86 -7.85
C GLY A 242 -8.08 -24.88 -6.31
N ALA A 243 -7.52 -23.86 -5.67
CA ALA A 243 -7.44 -23.72 -4.21
C ALA A 243 -8.68 -22.99 -3.65
N ASP A 244 -9.88 -23.50 -3.93
CA ASP A 244 -11.15 -22.80 -3.65
C ASP A 244 -11.35 -22.44 -2.17
N ARG A 245 -10.88 -23.29 -1.24
CA ARG A 245 -10.96 -23.01 0.21
C ARG A 245 -10.09 -21.83 0.63
N ALA A 246 -8.91 -21.70 0.04
CA ALA A 246 -8.03 -20.56 0.28
C ALA A 246 -8.66 -19.27 -0.30
N ALA A 247 -9.21 -19.36 -1.52
CA ALA A 247 -9.92 -18.23 -2.11
C ALA A 247 -11.13 -17.78 -1.28
N ALA A 248 -11.87 -18.71 -0.67
CA ALA A 248 -13.01 -18.37 0.19
C ALA A 248 -12.58 -17.59 1.44
N LEU A 249 -11.48 -17.97 2.09
CA LEU A 249 -10.91 -17.24 3.23
C LEU A 249 -10.51 -15.81 2.83
N LEU A 250 -9.80 -15.67 1.73
CA LEU A 250 -9.34 -14.37 1.24
C LEU A 250 -10.51 -13.46 0.83
N LEU A 251 -11.54 -14.03 0.20
CA LEU A 251 -12.73 -13.28 -0.18
C LEU A 251 -13.50 -12.73 1.04
N ALA A 252 -13.57 -13.50 2.14
CA ALA A 252 -14.17 -13.00 3.39
C ALA A 252 -13.39 -11.78 3.93
N ALA A 253 -12.06 -11.81 3.84
CA ALA A 253 -11.23 -10.67 4.23
C ALA A 253 -11.45 -9.44 3.34
N GLU A 254 -11.58 -9.64 2.01
CA GLU A 254 -11.95 -8.57 1.07
C GLU A 254 -13.30 -7.94 1.44
N GLN A 255 -14.32 -8.77 1.68
CA GLN A 255 -15.67 -8.30 2.04
C GLN A 255 -15.69 -7.49 3.34
N ILE A 256 -14.91 -7.90 4.34
CA ILE A 256 -14.78 -7.13 5.59
C ILE A 256 -14.17 -5.76 5.30
N ASN A 257 -13.14 -5.70 4.46
CA ASN A 257 -12.49 -4.45 4.08
C ASN A 257 -13.42 -3.53 3.29
N ASP A 258 -14.10 -4.06 2.27
CA ASP A 258 -15.03 -3.30 1.43
C ASP A 258 -16.21 -2.73 2.24
N ASN A 259 -16.61 -3.41 3.33
CA ASN A 259 -17.67 -2.95 4.23
C ASN A 259 -17.21 -1.93 5.29
N ARG A 260 -15.92 -1.53 5.35
CA ARG A 260 -15.45 -0.59 6.37
C ARG A 260 -16.01 0.82 6.22
N VAL A 261 -16.17 1.31 4.99
CA VAL A 261 -16.78 2.64 4.74
C VAL A 261 -18.25 2.67 5.19
N PRO A 262 -19.11 1.68 4.85
CA PRO A 262 -20.45 1.56 5.43
C PRO A 262 -20.47 1.59 6.97
N VAL A 263 -19.60 0.82 7.63
CA VAL A 263 -19.52 0.79 9.10
C VAL A 263 -19.13 2.16 9.68
N ALA A 264 -18.21 2.88 9.04
CA ALA A 264 -17.88 4.24 9.44
C ALA A 264 -19.05 5.22 9.22
N MET A 265 -19.80 5.09 8.12
CA MET A 265 -21.00 5.90 7.87
C MET A 265 -22.09 5.67 8.93
N GLU A 266 -22.25 4.43 9.42
CA GLU A 266 -23.15 4.13 10.53
C GLU A 266 -22.70 4.79 11.84
N LEU A 267 -21.39 4.79 12.13
CA LEU A 267 -20.84 5.51 13.28
C LEU A 267 -21.04 7.02 13.16
N ILE A 268 -20.79 7.60 11.99
CA ILE A 268 -21.01 9.03 11.71
C ILE A 268 -22.48 9.40 11.89
N THR A 269 -23.40 8.59 11.36
CA THR A 269 -24.84 8.84 11.50
C THR A 269 -25.27 8.83 12.97
N ARG A 270 -24.73 7.91 13.77
CA ARG A 270 -24.98 7.90 15.22
C ARG A 270 -24.36 9.10 15.94
N ALA A 271 -23.15 9.52 15.55
CA ALA A 271 -22.45 10.65 16.14
C ALA A 271 -23.14 12.00 15.88
N LEU A 272 -23.79 12.14 14.72
CA LEU A 272 -24.62 13.29 14.40
C LEU A 272 -25.97 13.31 15.15
N ALA A 273 -26.34 12.20 15.82
CA ALA A 273 -27.57 12.04 16.57
C ALA A 273 -28.81 12.47 15.77
N ASP A 274 -29.49 13.53 16.20
CA ASP A 274 -30.71 14.05 15.56
C ASP A 274 -30.42 14.90 14.30
N TYR A 275 -29.15 15.19 14.00
CA TYR A 275 -28.76 15.97 12.83
C TYR A 275 -28.65 15.07 11.59
N PRO A 276 -29.39 15.33 10.49
CA PRO A 276 -29.28 14.52 9.28
C PRO A 276 -27.93 14.72 8.61
N VAL A 277 -27.35 13.65 8.06
CA VAL A 277 -26.12 13.73 7.24
C VAL A 277 -26.30 14.70 6.06
N LYS A 278 -27.51 14.73 5.48
CA LYS A 278 -27.87 15.66 4.40
C LYS A 278 -27.77 17.11 4.88
N GLY A 279 -26.89 17.87 4.25
CA GLY A 279 -26.61 19.27 4.58
C GLY A 279 -25.62 19.46 5.73
N ALA A 280 -25.15 18.38 6.38
CA ALA A 280 -24.16 18.48 7.42
C ALA A 280 -22.81 18.94 6.85
N ARG A 281 -22.16 19.92 7.50
CA ARG A 281 -20.78 20.31 7.22
C ARG A 281 -19.86 19.31 7.90
N VAL A 282 -19.24 18.42 7.12
CA VAL A 282 -18.39 17.35 7.63
C VAL A 282 -16.97 17.56 7.13
N THR A 283 -16.03 17.62 8.07
CA THR A 283 -14.60 17.71 7.76
C THR A 283 -13.99 16.33 7.82
N VAL A 284 -13.28 15.92 6.77
CA VAL A 284 -12.52 14.67 6.73
C VAL A 284 -11.04 14.99 6.87
N TRP A 285 -10.46 14.60 8.01
CA TRP A 285 -9.03 14.63 8.27
C TRP A 285 -8.36 13.38 7.69
N GLY A 286 -7.73 13.58 6.54
CA GLY A 286 -7.01 12.56 5.79
C GLY A 286 -7.49 12.48 4.33
N ALA A 287 -6.52 12.39 3.41
CA ALA A 287 -6.73 12.08 2.01
C ALA A 287 -5.80 10.95 1.55
N ALA A 288 -4.55 10.92 2.05
CA ALA A 288 -3.64 9.81 1.82
C ALA A 288 -4.19 8.50 2.40
N PHE A 289 -3.83 7.35 1.80
CA PHE A 289 -4.31 6.06 2.30
C PHE A 289 -3.69 5.66 3.67
N LYS A 290 -2.53 6.24 4.00
CA LYS A 290 -1.80 6.10 5.28
C LYS A 290 -0.90 7.32 5.50
N PRO A 291 -0.40 7.54 6.74
CA PRO A 291 0.63 8.55 7.00
C PRO A 291 1.96 8.27 6.27
N GLY A 292 2.75 9.32 6.07
CA GLY A 292 4.09 9.28 5.46
C GLY A 292 4.13 9.20 3.93
N THR A 293 3.00 9.43 3.25
CA THR A 293 2.92 9.43 1.78
C THR A 293 1.86 10.43 1.30
N ASN A 294 1.99 10.90 0.06
CA ASN A 294 0.95 11.68 -0.64
C ASN A 294 0.14 10.81 -1.62
N ASP A 295 0.31 9.48 -1.60
CA ASP A 295 -0.47 8.57 -2.42
C ASP A 295 -1.91 8.45 -1.90
N VAL A 296 -2.86 8.66 -2.79
CA VAL A 296 -4.30 8.64 -2.53
C VAL A 296 -5.03 7.53 -3.30
N ARG A 297 -4.30 6.66 -4.02
CA ARG A 297 -4.89 5.52 -4.73
C ARG A 297 -5.56 4.57 -3.75
N GLU A 298 -6.78 4.13 -4.08
CA GLU A 298 -7.62 3.29 -3.21
C GLU A 298 -7.69 3.81 -1.76
N SER A 299 -7.68 5.14 -1.55
CA SER A 299 -7.71 5.75 -0.22
C SER A 299 -9.07 5.53 0.46
N PRO A 300 -9.12 4.86 1.62
CA PRO A 300 -10.36 4.71 2.38
C PRO A 300 -10.93 6.05 2.87
N ALA A 301 -10.07 7.04 3.13
CA ALA A 301 -10.48 8.37 3.55
C ALA A 301 -11.26 9.11 2.45
N LEU A 302 -10.76 9.05 1.21
CA LEU A 302 -11.47 9.62 0.06
C LEU A 302 -12.73 8.82 -0.28
N ALA A 303 -12.71 7.50 -0.16
CA ALA A 303 -13.91 6.68 -0.33
C ALA A 303 -15.02 7.06 0.67
N LEU A 304 -14.65 7.39 1.91
CA LEU A 304 -15.58 7.91 2.93
C LEU A 304 -16.07 9.32 2.60
N ALA A 305 -15.17 10.24 2.22
CA ALA A 305 -15.54 11.60 1.81
C ALA A 305 -16.57 11.58 0.65
N HIS A 306 -16.34 10.69 -0.32
CA HIS A 306 -17.27 10.39 -1.41
C HIS A 306 -18.61 9.85 -0.95
N ALA A 307 -18.62 8.94 0.03
CA ALA A 307 -19.87 8.41 0.60
C ALA A 307 -20.68 9.51 1.30
N LEU A 308 -20.01 10.38 2.07
CA LEU A 308 -20.62 11.54 2.72
C LEU A 308 -21.20 12.53 1.69
N GLN A 309 -20.44 12.84 0.63
CA GLN A 309 -20.90 13.73 -0.45
C GLN A 309 -22.13 13.14 -1.18
N ARG A 310 -22.14 11.83 -1.46
CA ARG A 310 -23.32 11.14 -2.04
C ARG A 310 -24.53 11.16 -1.11
N SER A 311 -24.32 11.19 0.21
CA SER A 311 -25.36 11.44 1.22
C SER A 311 -25.74 12.92 1.37
N ALA A 312 -25.26 13.78 0.46
CA ALA A 312 -25.51 15.22 0.40
C ALA A 312 -24.99 16.01 1.62
N ALA A 313 -23.95 15.52 2.29
CA ALA A 313 -23.15 16.34 3.21
C ALA A 313 -22.32 17.38 2.45
N VAL A 314 -22.03 18.50 3.09
CA VAL A 314 -21.04 19.49 2.63
C VAL A 314 -19.68 19.03 3.17
N VAL A 315 -18.85 18.46 2.30
CA VAL A 315 -17.61 17.77 2.72
C VAL A 315 -16.38 18.61 2.41
N THR A 316 -15.57 18.88 3.43
CA THR A 316 -14.24 19.48 3.27
C THR A 316 -13.17 18.47 3.67
N VAL A 317 -12.23 18.19 2.78
CA VAL A 317 -11.11 17.29 3.04
C VAL A 317 -9.87 18.10 3.40
N HIS A 318 -9.21 17.72 4.50
CA HIS A 318 -7.91 18.25 4.87
C HIS A 318 -6.89 17.11 4.93
N ASP A 319 -5.68 17.33 4.44
CA ASP A 319 -4.55 16.41 4.59
C ASP A 319 -3.24 17.21 4.61
N PRO A 320 -2.31 16.97 5.57
CA PRO A 320 -1.11 17.80 5.67
C PRO A 320 -0.15 17.66 4.49
N HIS A 321 -0.22 16.55 3.72
CA HIS A 321 0.76 16.24 2.67
C HIS A 321 0.14 15.83 1.32
N ALA A 322 -1.15 15.52 1.27
CA ALA A 322 -1.78 14.89 0.11
C ALA A 322 -2.87 15.73 -0.59
N VAL A 323 -3.19 16.94 -0.10
CA VAL A 323 -4.25 17.80 -0.69
C VAL A 323 -4.06 18.01 -2.20
N THR A 324 -2.86 18.39 -2.65
CA THR A 324 -2.61 18.61 -4.08
C THR A 324 -2.85 17.36 -4.92
N THR A 325 -2.39 16.20 -4.46
CA THR A 325 -2.59 14.92 -5.18
C THR A 325 -4.06 14.50 -5.17
N ALA A 326 -4.74 14.70 -4.04
CA ALA A 326 -6.16 14.39 -3.86
C ALA A 326 -7.02 15.24 -4.80
N MET A 327 -6.79 16.56 -4.84
CA MET A 327 -7.52 17.50 -5.70
C MET A 327 -7.38 17.18 -7.18
N HIS A 328 -6.19 16.77 -7.65
CA HIS A 328 -6.02 16.36 -9.04
C HIS A 328 -6.81 15.09 -9.40
N ARG A 329 -6.97 14.15 -8.46
CA ARG A 329 -7.63 12.86 -8.70
C ARG A 329 -9.13 12.88 -8.40
N ASN A 330 -9.57 13.75 -7.51
CA ASN A 330 -10.93 13.87 -6.99
C ASN A 330 -11.32 15.37 -6.92
N PRO A 331 -11.34 16.10 -8.07
CA PRO A 331 -11.57 17.54 -8.11
C PRO A 331 -12.98 17.97 -7.67
N GLU A 332 -13.92 17.02 -7.56
CA GLU A 332 -15.29 17.23 -7.10
C GLU A 332 -15.46 17.43 -5.59
N LEU A 333 -14.42 17.17 -4.79
CA LEU A 333 -14.42 17.42 -3.34
C LEU A 333 -13.84 18.81 -3.04
N GLU A 334 -14.23 19.40 -1.91
CA GLU A 334 -13.61 20.63 -1.41
C GLU A 334 -12.41 20.29 -0.52
N TYR A 335 -11.37 21.14 -0.56
CA TYR A 335 -10.12 20.90 0.15
C TYR A 335 -9.63 22.13 0.92
N THR A 336 -8.87 21.89 1.98
CA THR A 336 -8.07 22.90 2.67
C THR A 336 -6.80 22.28 3.23
N ASP A 337 -5.72 23.05 3.31
CA ASP A 337 -4.44 22.70 3.93
C ASP A 337 -4.22 23.39 5.28
N ASP A 338 -5.21 24.17 5.76
CA ASP A 338 -5.20 24.80 7.08
C ASP A 338 -6.07 23.99 8.05
N LEU A 339 -5.44 23.45 9.10
CA LEU A 339 -6.10 22.61 10.09
C LEU A 339 -7.22 23.33 10.84
N ALA A 340 -7.01 24.59 11.22
CA ALA A 340 -8.02 25.37 11.95
C ALA A 340 -9.19 25.73 11.03
N ALA A 341 -8.91 26.16 9.81
CA ALA A 341 -9.93 26.43 8.81
C ALA A 341 -10.74 25.17 8.47
N SER A 342 -10.11 23.99 8.49
CA SER A 342 -10.79 22.73 8.22
C SER A 342 -11.92 22.43 9.19
N VAL A 343 -11.82 22.85 10.46
CA VAL A 343 -12.84 22.55 11.47
C VAL A 343 -13.83 23.68 11.72
N THR A 344 -13.57 24.88 11.19
CA THR A 344 -14.45 26.05 11.37
C THR A 344 -15.86 25.79 10.82
N ASP A 345 -16.87 26.01 11.66
CA ASP A 345 -18.29 25.76 11.38
C ASP A 345 -18.62 24.30 11.01
N ALA A 346 -17.73 23.34 11.25
CA ALA A 346 -18.02 21.92 11.01
C ALA A 346 -19.07 21.43 12.02
N HIS A 347 -20.02 20.62 11.57
CA HIS A 347 -20.93 19.88 12.47
C HIS A 347 -20.30 18.59 12.98
N LEU A 348 -19.31 18.06 12.25
CA LEU A 348 -18.60 16.83 12.57
C LEU A 348 -17.21 16.86 11.94
N VAL A 349 -16.21 16.41 12.69
CA VAL A 349 -14.86 16.13 12.21
C VAL A 349 -14.66 14.61 12.18
N VAL A 350 -14.12 14.09 11.10
CA VAL A 350 -13.85 12.65 10.91
C VAL A 350 -12.36 12.43 10.70
N LEU A 351 -11.70 11.74 11.62
CA LEU A 351 -10.32 11.29 11.41
C LEU A 351 -10.30 10.00 10.58
N ALA A 352 -9.82 10.11 9.35
CA ALA A 352 -9.78 9.02 8.38
C ALA A 352 -8.35 8.61 7.97
N THR A 353 -7.32 9.39 8.30
CA THR A 353 -5.90 9.02 8.17
C THR A 353 -5.12 9.54 9.36
N GLU A 354 -4.43 8.65 10.09
CA GLU A 354 -3.84 8.89 11.41
C GLU A 354 -2.49 9.63 11.37
N TRP A 355 -2.43 10.77 10.69
CA TRP A 355 -1.23 11.61 10.65
C TRP A 355 -0.78 12.06 12.04
N PRO A 356 0.54 12.11 12.33
CA PRO A 356 1.07 12.65 13.59
C PRO A 356 0.56 14.06 13.91
N GLU A 357 0.37 14.89 12.89
CA GLU A 357 -0.17 16.25 13.01
C GLU A 357 -1.56 16.27 13.67
N TYR A 358 -2.43 15.30 13.34
CA TYR A 358 -3.74 15.16 13.97
C TYR A 358 -3.65 14.58 15.37
N GLN A 359 -2.76 13.61 15.60
CA GLN A 359 -2.53 13.02 16.93
C GLN A 359 -1.98 14.04 17.93
N GLN A 360 -1.20 15.01 17.44
CA GLN A 360 -0.57 16.06 18.22
C GLN A 360 -1.42 17.35 18.29
N ALA A 361 -2.53 17.41 17.56
CA ALA A 361 -3.43 18.56 17.59
C ALA A 361 -3.87 18.88 19.03
N ASP A 362 -4.07 20.17 19.29
CA ASP A 362 -4.52 20.67 20.59
C ASP A 362 -6.05 20.79 20.61
N PRO A 363 -6.78 19.87 21.29
CA PRO A 363 -8.23 19.89 21.27
C PRO A 363 -8.80 21.13 21.98
N ASP A 364 -8.10 21.71 22.96
CA ASP A 364 -8.49 22.94 23.66
C ASP A 364 -8.47 24.15 22.72
N ALA A 365 -7.48 24.20 21.81
CA ALA A 365 -7.39 25.26 20.80
C ALA A 365 -8.48 25.15 19.72
N LEU A 366 -8.96 23.94 19.45
CA LEU A 366 -9.90 23.66 18.36
C LEU A 366 -11.37 23.65 18.78
N VAL A 367 -11.69 23.40 20.07
CA VAL A 367 -13.06 23.11 20.52
C VAL A 367 -14.10 24.20 20.18
N ASN A 368 -13.67 25.47 20.09
CA ASN A 368 -14.56 26.61 19.82
C ASN A 368 -14.70 26.97 18.34
N LEU A 369 -14.02 26.26 17.44
CA LEU A 369 -14.07 26.48 15.99
C LEU A 369 -15.26 25.78 15.30
N PRO A 370 -15.57 24.49 15.58
CA PRO A 370 -16.69 23.83 14.94
C PRO A 370 -18.03 24.35 15.47
N ALA A 371 -19.07 24.20 14.65
CA ALA A 371 -20.44 24.48 15.07
C ALA A 371 -20.90 23.49 16.17
N ASN A 372 -20.44 22.23 16.08
CA ASN A 372 -20.57 21.24 17.16
C ASN A 372 -19.21 20.52 17.32
N PRO A 373 -18.64 20.44 18.53
CA PRO A 373 -17.37 19.74 18.77
C PRO A 373 -17.57 18.23 18.79
N VAL A 374 -17.96 17.65 17.66
CA VAL A 374 -18.15 16.20 17.47
C VAL A 374 -17.01 15.66 16.62
N LEU A 375 -16.39 14.58 17.10
CA LEU A 375 -15.27 13.92 16.45
C LEU A 375 -15.58 12.42 16.30
N VAL A 376 -15.46 11.91 15.07
CA VAL A 376 -15.47 10.48 14.78
C VAL A 376 -14.07 10.05 14.36
N ASP A 377 -13.42 9.22 15.16
CA ASP A 377 -12.11 8.66 14.85
C ASP A 377 -12.27 7.25 14.25
N CYS A 378 -12.07 7.17 12.93
CA CYS A 378 -12.13 5.93 12.17
C CYS A 378 -10.80 5.18 12.12
N ARG A 379 -9.79 5.60 12.88
CA ARG A 379 -8.45 4.97 12.96
C ARG A 379 -8.06 4.54 14.37
N VAL A 380 -8.88 4.89 15.37
CA VAL A 380 -8.63 4.60 16.79
C VAL A 380 -7.24 5.09 17.21
N ALA A 381 -6.89 6.28 16.73
CA ALA A 381 -5.55 6.86 16.84
C ALA A 381 -5.47 8.02 17.84
N LEU A 382 -6.61 8.61 18.19
CA LEU A 382 -6.67 9.72 19.14
C LEU A 382 -6.93 9.22 20.56
N ASP A 383 -6.33 9.91 21.53
CA ASP A 383 -6.66 9.78 22.94
C ASP A 383 -8.05 10.40 23.18
N ALA A 384 -9.09 9.57 23.14
CA ALA A 384 -10.45 10.02 23.29
C ALA A 384 -10.71 10.71 24.64
N ASP A 385 -10.02 10.35 25.71
CA ASP A 385 -10.24 10.95 27.03
C ASP A 385 -9.69 12.37 27.07
N ARG A 386 -8.52 12.61 26.46
CA ARG A 386 -7.98 13.97 26.28
C ARG A 386 -8.94 14.87 25.49
N TRP A 387 -9.50 14.36 24.38
CA TRP A 387 -10.43 15.12 23.56
C TRP A 387 -11.77 15.38 24.26
N ARG A 388 -12.31 14.41 25.00
CA ARG A 388 -13.51 14.58 25.82
C ARG A 388 -13.32 15.60 26.94
N LEU A 389 -12.16 15.61 27.61
CA LEU A 389 -11.84 16.58 28.65
C LEU A 389 -11.82 18.03 28.12
N ALA A 390 -11.40 18.22 26.88
CA ALA A 390 -11.42 19.51 26.20
C ALA A 390 -12.83 19.93 25.73
N GLY A 391 -13.85 19.08 25.85
CA GLY A 391 -15.25 19.39 25.51
C GLY A 391 -15.77 18.75 24.21
N TRP A 392 -15.04 17.81 23.61
CA TRP A 392 -15.48 17.11 22.40
C TRP A 392 -16.33 15.87 22.70
N ASN A 393 -17.33 15.62 21.85
CA ASN A 393 -18.02 14.33 21.79
C ASN A 393 -17.26 13.40 20.85
N VAL A 394 -16.62 12.36 21.41
CA VAL A 394 -15.71 11.47 20.67
C VAL A 394 -16.28 10.07 20.50
N TYR A 395 -16.34 9.64 19.24
CA TYR A 395 -16.78 8.32 18.80
C TYR A 395 -15.63 7.61 18.09
N GLN A 396 -15.38 6.33 18.38
CA GLN A 396 -14.31 5.56 17.73
C GLN A 396 -14.82 4.19 17.25
N LEU A 397 -14.27 3.69 16.15
CA LEU A 397 -14.60 2.34 15.66
C LEU A 397 -14.16 1.26 16.66
N GLY A 398 -15.06 0.32 16.97
CA GLY A 398 -14.75 -0.84 17.81
C GLY A 398 -14.50 -0.54 19.29
N ARG A 399 -14.83 0.67 19.77
CA ARG A 399 -14.79 1.03 21.19
C ARG A 399 -16.21 1.37 21.68
N PRO A 400 -16.53 1.14 22.96
CA PRO A 400 -17.82 1.52 23.49
C PRO A 400 -17.97 3.04 23.43
N GLY A 401 -19.14 3.52 23.02
CA GLY A 401 -19.52 4.92 23.24
C GLY A 401 -19.63 5.13 24.74
N LYS A 402 -18.70 5.88 25.32
CA LYS A 402 -18.80 6.34 26.72
C LYS A 402 -19.47 7.69 26.76
#